data_AF-L2GEN1-F1
#
_entry.id   AF-L2GEN1-F1
#
_cell.length_a   1.000
_cell.length_b   1.000
_cell.length_c   1.000
_cell.angle_alpha   90.00
_cell.angle_beta   90.00
_cell.angle_gamma   90.00
#
_symmetry.space_group_name_H-M   'P 1'
#
loop_
_entity.id
_entity.type
_entity.pdbx_description
1 polymer ?
#
loop_
_entity_poly.entity_id
_entity_poly.type
_entity_poly.pdbx_seq_one_letter_code
_entity_poly.pdbx_strand_id
1 'polypeptide(L)'
;MICHDIDEETLHLVIQMQLEDLEHMKNCRKGKQKEGSLPDSEFAFETYQSELKTCEQRVSDRTMSRSIQKATRTDGKLVTVFAAQERQAERDREIALRLSRGETVNQNSFQTSANSKTTSPDEDMSDLDADMLRKLQKLYVSADADDDETLDQPESSSWAASRSDMNGTTKPVKFRAKEVEFSTPNRTYCHQPTCSTFVPVEFIKNDIATCPRCVYKTCAICKGADHRVKTVAKTPLRSFCYKSPPRTDDSDASLADALWSSSMVAII
;
A
#
# COMPACT_ATOMS: atom_id res chain seq x y z
N MET A 1 5.63 7.30 10.78
CA MET A 1 6.02 6.83 12.13
C MET A 1 4.76 6.30 12.77
N ILE A 2 4.57 4.97 12.75
CA ILE A 2 3.29 4.38 13.12
C ILE A 2 3.42 3.89 14.56
N CYS A 3 2.84 4.66 15.48
CA CYS A 3 2.67 4.27 16.89
C CYS A 3 1.52 3.26 16.98
N HIS A 4 1.76 2.01 16.59
CA HIS A 4 0.77 0.94 16.77
C HIS A 4 0.54 0.59 18.25
N ASP A 5 1.45 1.00 19.15
CA ASP A 5 1.42 0.66 20.58
C ASP A 5 0.75 1.73 21.46
N ILE A 6 0.37 2.88 20.91
CA ILE A 6 -0.26 3.96 21.68
C ILE A 6 -1.77 3.80 21.62
N ASP A 7 -2.41 3.76 22.79
CA ASP A 7 -3.87 3.75 22.88
C ASP A 7 -4.48 5.04 22.30
N GLU A 8 -5.75 4.96 21.95
CA GLU A 8 -6.41 5.97 21.15
C GLU A 8 -6.59 7.28 21.92
N GLU A 9 -6.83 7.15 23.23
CA GLU A 9 -6.98 8.23 24.19
C GLU A 9 -5.65 8.97 24.41
N THR A 10 -4.54 8.24 24.56
CA THR A 10 -3.20 8.81 24.67
C THR A 10 -2.79 9.49 23.37
N LEU A 11 -3.07 8.89 22.22
CA LEU A 11 -2.75 9.50 20.92
C LEU A 11 -3.54 10.80 20.71
N HIS A 12 -4.81 10.84 21.07
CA HIS A 12 -5.62 12.06 21.04
C HIS A 12 -5.00 13.18 21.90
N LEU A 13 -4.62 12.86 23.13
CA LEU A 13 -4.01 13.83 24.05
C LEU A 13 -2.68 14.37 23.51
N VAL A 14 -1.82 13.51 22.96
CA VAL A 14 -0.55 13.92 22.36
C VAL A 14 -0.77 14.91 21.21
N ILE A 15 -1.71 14.60 20.31
CA ILE A 15 -2.04 15.49 19.19
C ILE A 15 -2.57 16.83 19.68
N GLN A 16 -3.45 16.82 20.68
CA GLN A 16 -4.01 18.03 21.28
C GLN A 16 -2.90 18.92 21.88
N MET A 17 -1.99 18.35 22.68
CA MET A 17 -0.86 19.10 23.25
C MET A 17 0.01 19.74 22.16
N GLN A 18 0.30 19.01 21.09
CA GLN A 18 1.11 19.55 19.99
C GLN A 18 0.40 20.68 19.23
N LEU A 19 -0.92 20.61 19.08
CA LEU A 19 -1.71 21.71 18.49
C LEU A 19 -1.71 22.95 19.39
N GLU A 20 -1.86 22.78 20.70
CA GLU A 20 -1.78 23.86 21.69
C GLU A 20 -0.39 24.53 21.68
N ASP A 21 0.69 23.74 21.62
CA ASP A 21 2.05 24.26 21.50
C ASP A 21 2.25 25.09 20.24
N LEU A 22 1.72 24.64 19.10
CA LEU A 22 1.76 25.39 17.84
C LEU A 22 0.99 26.71 17.92
N GLU A 23 -0.18 26.71 18.54
CA GLU A 23 -0.96 27.92 18.76
C GLU A 23 -0.25 28.89 19.70
N HIS A 24 0.36 28.40 20.77
CA HIS A 24 1.16 29.20 21.67
C HIS A 24 2.38 29.82 20.95
N MET A 25 3.12 29.04 20.16
CA MET A 25 4.23 29.54 19.35
C MET A 25 3.79 30.60 18.33
N LYS A 26 2.61 30.46 17.73
CA LYS A 26 2.02 31.47 16.84
C LYS A 26 1.71 32.76 17.58
N ASN A 27 1.17 32.68 18.80
CA ASN A 27 0.79 33.83 19.61
C ASN A 27 2.00 34.60 20.20
N CYS A 28 3.13 33.91 20.45
CA CYS A 28 4.37 34.54 20.94
C CYS A 28 5.22 35.19 19.84
N ARG A 29 4.92 34.96 18.55
CA ARG A 29 5.67 35.51 17.40
C ARG A 29 5.29 36.98 17.10
N LYS A 30 5.67 37.91 17.97
CA LYS A 30 5.72 39.35 17.63
C LYS A 30 7.16 39.74 17.30
N GLY A 31 7.54 39.69 16.02
CA GLY A 31 8.87 40.09 15.54
C GLY A 31 8.81 40.78 14.18
N LYS A 32 9.62 41.82 14.00
CA LYS A 32 9.73 42.63 12.76
C LYS A 32 10.23 41.75 11.61
N GLN A 33 9.32 41.26 10.77
CA GLN A 33 9.66 40.53 9.55
C GLN A 33 9.63 41.46 8.34
N LYS A 34 10.49 41.19 7.37
CA LYS A 34 10.62 41.99 6.15
C LYS A 34 9.42 41.71 5.25
N GLU A 35 8.74 42.76 4.81
CA GLU A 35 7.52 42.69 4.00
C GLU A 35 7.76 41.90 2.70
N GLY A 36 6.93 40.89 2.44
CA GLY A 36 6.93 40.11 1.19
C GLY A 36 7.68 38.77 1.18
N SER A 37 8.32 38.37 2.29
CA SER A 37 8.94 37.04 2.40
C SER A 37 8.15 36.19 3.40
N LEU A 38 7.33 35.24 2.92
CA LEU A 38 6.82 34.17 3.77
C LEU A 38 8.02 33.30 4.18
N PRO A 39 8.47 33.31 5.43
CA PRO A 39 9.63 32.55 5.83
C PRO A 39 9.30 31.05 5.72
N ASP A 40 10.23 30.23 5.22
CA ASP A 40 10.07 28.76 5.16
C ASP A 40 9.59 28.15 6.49
N SER A 41 9.96 28.78 7.61
CA SER A 41 9.48 28.39 8.94
C SER A 41 7.95 28.49 9.10
N GLU A 42 7.29 29.51 8.52
CA GLU A 42 5.84 29.67 8.58
C GLU A 42 5.13 28.60 7.75
N PHE A 43 5.64 28.33 6.55
CA PHE A 43 5.13 27.24 5.72
C PHE A 43 5.28 25.88 6.41
N ALA A 44 6.41 25.65 7.08
CA ALA A 44 6.62 24.44 7.88
C ALA A 44 5.63 24.33 9.06
N PHE A 45 5.32 25.43 9.77
CA PHE A 45 4.32 25.43 10.83
C PHE A 45 2.91 25.12 10.31
N GLU A 46 2.51 25.76 9.21
CA GLU A 46 1.20 25.53 8.62
C GLU A 46 1.05 24.09 8.13
N THR A 47 2.09 23.55 7.47
CA THR A 47 2.12 22.16 7.03
C THR A 47 1.99 21.22 8.23
N TYR A 48 2.80 21.40 9.28
CA TYR A 48 2.74 20.54 10.46
C TYR A 48 1.40 20.65 11.20
N GLN A 49 0.82 21.85 11.31
CA GLN A 49 -0.52 22.02 11.87
C GLN A 49 -1.58 21.26 11.06
N SER A 50 -1.49 21.28 9.72
CA SER A 50 -2.41 20.55 8.86
C SER A 50 -2.28 19.02 9.00
N GLU A 51 -1.05 18.52 9.17
CA GLU A 51 -0.77 17.11 9.42
C GLU A 51 -1.37 16.66 10.76
N LEU A 52 -1.18 17.44 11.83
CA LEU A 52 -1.75 17.13 13.15
C LEU A 52 -3.28 17.10 13.14
N LYS A 53 -3.95 18.05 12.46
CA LYS A 53 -5.41 18.04 12.29
C LYS A 53 -5.90 16.83 11.50
N THR A 54 -5.15 16.41 10.49
CA THR A 54 -5.45 15.19 9.73
C THR A 54 -5.31 13.96 10.63
N CYS A 55 -4.29 13.91 11.47
CA CYS A 55 -4.13 12.85 12.47
C CYS A 55 -5.27 12.85 13.50
N GLU A 56 -5.69 14.02 13.99
CA GLU A 56 -6.83 14.16 14.91
C GLU A 56 -8.11 13.60 14.29
N GLN A 57 -8.40 13.95 13.04
CA GLN A 57 -9.56 13.42 12.32
C GLN A 57 -9.53 11.90 12.22
N ARG A 58 -8.36 11.32 11.92
CA ARG A 58 -8.19 9.85 11.84
C ARG A 58 -8.43 9.15 13.18
N VAL A 59 -8.00 9.75 14.28
CA VAL A 59 -8.26 9.24 15.64
C VAL A 59 -9.75 9.31 15.93
N SER A 60 -10.40 10.43 15.64
CA SER A 60 -11.86 10.57 15.80
C SER A 60 -12.64 9.54 14.99
N ASP A 61 -12.29 9.32 13.72
CA ASP A 61 -12.94 8.35 12.84
C ASP A 61 -12.79 6.92 13.37
N ARG A 62 -11.61 6.58 13.88
CA ARG A 62 -11.35 5.27 14.50
C ARG A 62 -12.17 5.09 15.78
N THR A 63 -12.29 6.13 16.61
CA THR A 63 -13.01 6.08 17.89
C THR A 63 -14.49 5.86 17.62
N MET A 64 -15.03 6.62 16.67
CA MET A 64 -16.40 6.46 16.19
C MET A 64 -16.64 5.05 15.63
N SER A 65 -15.74 4.55 14.78
CA SER A 65 -15.87 3.21 14.19
C SER A 65 -15.89 2.11 15.26
N ARG A 66 -15.02 2.20 16.27
CA ARG A 66 -14.99 1.24 17.41
C ARG A 66 -16.25 1.33 18.26
N SER A 67 -16.78 2.54 18.46
CA SER A 67 -18.05 2.74 19.15
C SER A 67 -19.22 2.08 18.40
N ILE A 68 -19.31 2.29 17.08
CA ILE A 68 -20.32 1.65 16.22
C ILE A 68 -20.18 0.13 16.26
N GLN A 69 -18.96 -0.39 16.16
CA GLN A 69 -18.69 -1.82 16.27
C GLN A 69 -19.15 -2.38 17.63
N LYS A 70 -18.88 -1.66 18.72
CA LYS A 70 -19.31 -2.08 20.06
C LYS A 70 -20.84 -2.09 20.19
N ALA A 71 -21.50 -1.02 19.76
CA ALA A 71 -22.96 -0.89 19.80
C ALA A 71 -23.66 -1.97 18.95
N THR A 72 -23.18 -2.21 17.73
CA THR A 72 -23.73 -3.28 16.87
C THR A 72 -23.54 -4.67 17.48
N ARG A 73 -22.38 -4.92 18.10
CA ARG A 73 -22.10 -6.19 18.79
C ARG A 73 -22.98 -6.41 20.01
N THR A 74 -23.20 -5.38 20.83
CA THR A 74 -24.00 -5.49 22.06
C THR A 74 -25.49 -5.51 21.76
N ASP A 75 -25.94 -4.66 20.86
CA ASP A 75 -27.36 -4.33 20.71
C ASP A 75 -27.99 -5.07 19.53
N GLY A 76 -27.18 -5.69 18.66
CA GLY A 76 -27.64 -6.32 17.42
C GLY A 76 -28.81 -7.31 17.63
N LYS A 77 -28.69 -8.21 18.61
CA LYS A 77 -29.77 -9.18 18.92
C LYS A 77 -31.05 -8.47 19.36
N LEU A 78 -30.94 -7.43 20.17
CA LEU A 78 -32.09 -6.68 20.65
C LEU A 78 -32.76 -5.91 19.51
N VAL A 79 -31.96 -5.28 18.64
CA VAL A 79 -32.42 -4.62 17.41
C VAL A 79 -33.17 -5.61 16.52
N THR A 80 -32.67 -6.83 16.33
CA THR A 80 -33.38 -7.84 15.51
C THR A 80 -34.73 -8.22 16.09
N VAL A 81 -34.84 -8.34 17.42
CA VAL A 81 -36.09 -8.69 18.11
C VAL A 81 -37.09 -7.54 17.97
N PHE A 82 -36.68 -6.30 18.22
CA PHE A 82 -37.56 -5.16 18.08
C PHE A 82 -38.00 -4.92 16.63
N ALA A 83 -37.10 -5.08 15.65
CA ALA A 83 -37.47 -4.99 14.24
C ALA A 83 -38.49 -6.06 13.83
N ALA A 84 -38.39 -7.28 14.38
CA ALA A 84 -39.38 -8.33 14.13
C ALA A 84 -40.74 -8.02 14.76
N GLN A 85 -40.73 -7.51 16.00
CA GLN A 85 -41.95 -7.07 16.70
C GLN A 85 -42.64 -5.91 15.97
N GLU A 86 -41.88 -4.93 15.49
CA GLU A 86 -42.40 -3.80 14.73
C GLU A 86 -43.06 -4.25 13.41
N ARG A 87 -42.38 -5.11 12.63
CA ARG A 87 -42.98 -5.71 11.42
C ARG A 87 -44.26 -6.49 11.72
N GLN A 88 -44.32 -7.15 12.87
CA GLN A 88 -45.54 -7.85 13.29
C GLN A 88 -46.65 -6.85 13.60
N ALA A 89 -46.37 -5.80 14.38
CA ALA A 89 -47.35 -4.76 14.68
C ALA A 89 -47.87 -4.05 13.41
N GLU A 90 -47.02 -3.86 12.40
CA GLU A 90 -47.43 -3.34 11.09
C GLU A 90 -48.43 -4.27 10.39
N ARG A 91 -48.16 -5.58 10.35
CA ARG A 91 -49.09 -6.56 9.76
C ARG A 91 -50.41 -6.61 10.51
N ASP A 92 -50.35 -6.60 11.85
CA ASP A 92 -51.54 -6.61 12.70
C ASP A 92 -52.39 -5.36 12.45
N ARG A 93 -51.75 -4.19 12.29
CA ARG A 93 -52.41 -2.94 11.92
C ARG A 93 -53.06 -3.03 10.53
N GLU A 94 -52.38 -3.59 9.55
CA GLU A 94 -52.93 -3.76 8.20
C GLU A 94 -54.17 -4.66 8.21
N ILE A 95 -54.10 -5.79 8.92
CA ILE A 95 -55.23 -6.72 9.07
C ILE A 95 -56.42 -6.02 9.74
N ALA A 96 -56.18 -5.27 10.82
CA ALA A 96 -57.23 -4.51 11.51
C ALA A 96 -57.92 -3.49 10.59
N LEU A 97 -57.16 -2.80 9.75
CA LEU A 97 -57.71 -1.86 8.77
C LEU A 97 -58.56 -2.56 7.70
N ARG A 98 -58.11 -3.71 7.17
CA ARG A 98 -58.87 -4.50 6.18
C ARG A 98 -60.20 -5.01 6.77
N LEU A 99 -60.17 -5.53 8.00
CA LEU A 99 -61.37 -5.93 8.72
C LEU A 99 -62.31 -4.76 8.96
N SER A 100 -61.79 -3.59 9.33
CA SER A 100 -62.60 -2.36 9.49
C SER A 100 -63.27 -1.92 8.19
N ARG A 101 -62.72 -2.26 7.03
CA ARG A 101 -63.30 -1.96 5.70
C ARG A 101 -64.31 -3.02 5.23
N GLY A 102 -64.50 -4.10 6.00
CA GLY A 102 -65.38 -5.21 5.64
C GLY A 102 -64.76 -6.22 4.67
N GLU A 103 -63.43 -6.18 4.47
CA GLU A 103 -62.73 -7.16 3.65
C GLU A 103 -62.57 -8.48 4.42
N THR A 104 -62.79 -9.63 3.76
CA THR A 104 -62.62 -10.95 4.37
C THR A 104 -61.15 -11.35 4.39
N VAL A 105 -60.59 -11.59 5.59
CA VAL A 105 -59.20 -12.00 5.77
C VAL A 105 -59.12 -13.53 5.79
N ASN A 106 -58.60 -14.15 4.73
CA ASN A 106 -58.40 -15.61 4.68
C ASN A 106 -57.13 -16.01 5.45
N GLN A 107 -57.31 -16.68 6.59
CA GLN A 107 -56.21 -17.12 7.48
C GLN A 107 -55.20 -18.05 6.79
N ASN A 108 -55.59 -18.77 5.73
CA ASN A 108 -54.71 -19.67 4.99
C ASN A 108 -53.75 -18.93 4.03
N SER A 109 -54.00 -17.66 3.74
CA SER A 109 -53.10 -16.87 2.89
C SER A 109 -51.89 -16.30 3.64
N PHE A 110 -51.81 -16.51 4.96
CA PHE A 110 -50.71 -16.06 5.82
C PHE A 110 -49.69 -17.18 6.13
N GLN A 111 -49.88 -18.38 5.57
CA GLN A 111 -48.96 -19.52 5.73
C GLN A 111 -48.24 -19.93 4.43
N THR A 112 -48.25 -19.12 3.37
CA THR A 112 -47.33 -19.32 2.24
C THR A 112 -45.97 -18.71 2.56
N SER A 113 -45.23 -19.37 3.46
CA SER A 113 -43.75 -19.44 3.51
C SER A 113 -43.24 -20.22 4.74
N ALA A 114 -44.11 -20.70 5.64
CA ALA A 114 -43.70 -21.47 6.83
C ALA A 114 -43.57 -22.98 6.58
N ASN A 115 -43.47 -23.44 5.33
CA ASN A 115 -43.18 -24.83 5.01
C ASN A 115 -42.07 -24.95 3.96
N SER A 116 -40.87 -24.51 4.34
CA SER A 116 -39.63 -25.08 3.81
C SER A 116 -38.61 -25.12 4.94
N LYS A 117 -38.31 -26.34 5.38
CA LYS A 117 -37.07 -26.76 6.03
C LYS A 117 -36.78 -26.24 7.45
N THR A 118 -36.83 -27.19 8.37
CA THR A 118 -36.03 -27.24 9.59
C THR A 118 -34.55 -26.93 9.31
N THR A 119 -34.12 -25.71 9.61
CA THR A 119 -32.73 -25.36 9.92
C THR A 119 -32.75 -24.35 11.07
N SER A 120 -31.72 -24.39 11.90
CA SER A 120 -31.52 -23.61 13.13
C SER A 120 -31.71 -22.09 12.96
N PRO A 121 -31.87 -21.33 14.05
CA PRO A 121 -32.19 -19.89 14.05
C PRO A 121 -31.12 -18.93 13.48
N ASP A 122 -30.15 -19.43 12.69
CA ASP A 122 -28.96 -18.68 12.29
C ASP A 122 -28.96 -18.18 10.83
N GLU A 123 -29.95 -18.49 9.99
CA GLU A 123 -29.82 -18.25 8.53
C GLU A 123 -31.14 -17.77 7.90
N ASP A 124 -31.46 -16.48 7.98
CA ASP A 124 -32.32 -15.81 6.98
C ASP A 124 -32.03 -14.29 6.92
N MET A 125 -30.77 -13.95 6.65
CA MET A 125 -30.40 -12.72 5.95
C MET A 125 -30.21 -13.15 4.51
N SER A 126 -31.01 -12.58 3.59
CA SER A 126 -31.10 -12.95 2.17
C SER A 126 -29.78 -13.50 1.61
N ASP A 127 -29.81 -14.64 0.93
CA ASP A 127 -28.67 -15.34 0.29
C ASP A 127 -27.75 -14.42 -0.59
N LEU A 128 -28.26 -13.24 -0.97
CA LEU A 128 -27.54 -12.15 -1.65
C LEU A 128 -26.58 -11.34 -0.74
N ASP A 129 -26.79 -11.36 0.58
CA ASP A 129 -26.02 -10.63 1.59
C ASP A 129 -24.85 -11.48 2.08
N ALA A 130 -25.02 -12.80 2.27
CA ALA A 130 -23.93 -13.68 2.68
C ALA A 130 -22.79 -13.77 1.65
N ASP A 131 -23.11 -13.83 0.35
CA ASP A 131 -22.10 -13.80 -0.72
C ASP A 131 -21.45 -12.41 -0.86
N MET A 132 -22.21 -11.33 -0.66
CA MET A 132 -21.69 -9.97 -0.64
C MET A 132 -20.74 -9.75 0.56
N LEU A 133 -21.14 -10.19 1.75
CA LEU A 133 -20.33 -10.18 2.97
C LEU A 133 -19.08 -11.04 2.80
N ARG A 134 -19.17 -12.21 2.15
CA ARG A 134 -18.01 -13.06 1.84
C ARG A 134 -17.07 -12.41 0.82
N LYS A 135 -17.60 -11.68 -0.17
CA LYS A 135 -16.80 -10.91 -1.14
C LYS A 135 -16.12 -9.71 -0.47
N LEU A 136 -16.83 -9.00 0.42
CA LEU A 136 -16.27 -7.90 1.20
C LEU A 136 -15.20 -8.39 2.18
N GLN A 137 -15.38 -9.55 2.81
CA GLN A 137 -14.38 -10.18 3.65
C GLN A 137 -13.07 -10.46 2.90
N LYS A 138 -13.14 -10.85 1.62
CA LYS A 138 -11.93 -11.05 0.77
C LYS A 138 -11.22 -9.74 0.41
N LEU A 139 -11.90 -8.61 0.49
CA LEU A 139 -11.33 -7.28 0.25
C LEU A 139 -10.81 -6.64 1.54
N TYR A 140 -11.21 -7.15 2.71
CA TYR A 140 -10.76 -6.67 4.01
C TYR A 140 -9.35 -7.19 4.30
N VAL A 141 -8.35 -6.37 3.97
CA VAL A 141 -6.95 -6.56 4.39
C VAL A 141 -6.83 -6.06 5.83
N SER A 142 -7.22 -6.87 6.81
CA SER A 142 -6.87 -6.60 8.20
C SER A 142 -5.42 -7.02 8.45
N ALA A 143 -4.62 -6.06 8.89
CA ALA A 143 -3.23 -6.22 9.34
C ALA A 143 -3.09 -6.92 10.71
N ASP A 144 -4.15 -7.54 11.24
CA ASP A 144 -4.19 -8.11 12.60
C ASP A 144 -4.26 -9.64 12.59
N ALA A 145 -3.81 -10.30 11.53
CA ALA A 145 -3.52 -11.73 11.57
C ALA A 145 -2.02 -11.90 11.85
N ASP A 146 -1.70 -12.15 13.12
CA ASP A 146 -0.39 -12.66 13.56
C ASP A 146 -0.08 -13.99 12.84
N ASP A 147 0.48 -13.95 11.64
CA ASP A 147 1.42 -14.95 11.10
C ASP A 147 1.98 -14.52 9.74
N ASP A 148 3.30 -14.58 9.64
CA ASP A 148 4.18 -14.40 8.48
C ASP A 148 4.76 -12.99 8.24
N GLU A 149 6.07 -12.89 8.52
CA GLU A 149 7.00 -11.80 8.18
C GLU A 149 7.11 -11.63 6.66
N THR A 150 6.06 -11.15 5.99
CA THR A 150 6.13 -10.71 4.60
C THR A 150 6.14 -9.19 4.54
N LEU A 151 7.35 -8.64 4.40
CA LEU A 151 7.68 -7.24 4.09
C LEU A 151 6.57 -6.50 3.32
N ASP A 152 5.85 -5.63 4.03
CA ASP A 152 4.82 -4.74 3.49
C ASP A 152 5.47 -3.69 2.56
N GLN A 153 5.55 -4.00 1.26
CA GLN A 153 5.88 -3.01 0.24
C GLN A 153 4.61 -2.23 -0.14
N PRO A 154 4.58 -0.90 -0.03
CA PRO A 154 3.44 -0.13 -0.49
C PRO A 154 3.27 -0.32 -2.00
N GLU A 155 2.07 -0.76 -2.42
CA GLU A 155 1.76 -0.88 -3.84
C GLU A 155 1.87 0.49 -4.52
N SER A 156 2.89 0.64 -5.37
CA SER A 156 3.07 1.83 -6.19
C SER A 156 1.85 1.99 -7.12
N SER A 157 1.42 3.23 -7.40
CA SER A 157 0.24 3.56 -8.21
C SER A 157 0.18 2.87 -9.60
N SER A 158 1.33 2.42 -10.10
CA SER A 158 1.46 1.66 -11.34
C SER A 158 0.85 0.24 -11.27
N TRP A 159 0.80 -0.40 -10.09
CA TRP A 159 0.24 -1.74 -9.90
C TRP A 159 -1.28 -1.71 -9.74
N ALA A 160 -1.82 -0.68 -9.08
CA ALA A 160 -3.26 -0.46 -8.98
C ALA A 160 -3.91 -0.25 -10.37
N ALA A 161 -3.24 0.47 -11.27
CA ALA A 161 -3.69 0.67 -12.66
C ALA A 161 -3.58 -0.57 -13.54
N SER A 162 -2.88 -1.62 -13.09
CA SER A 162 -2.73 -2.89 -13.82
C SER A 162 -3.85 -3.89 -13.51
N ARG A 163 -4.87 -3.50 -12.72
CA ARG A 163 -6.11 -4.27 -12.55
C ARG A 163 -6.88 -4.25 -13.86
N SER A 164 -6.54 -5.15 -14.77
CA SER A 164 -7.38 -5.45 -15.93
C SER A 164 -8.73 -5.96 -15.43
N ASP A 165 -9.81 -5.39 -15.93
CA ASP A 165 -11.20 -5.83 -15.71
C ASP A 165 -11.29 -7.36 -15.74
N MET A 166 -11.58 -7.95 -14.59
CA MET A 166 -11.71 -9.40 -14.42
C MET A 166 -13.14 -9.83 -14.71
N ASN A 167 -13.47 -10.03 -15.98
CA ASN A 167 -14.44 -11.05 -16.36
C ASN A 167 -13.74 -12.05 -17.29
N GLY A 168 -13.57 -13.29 -16.84
CA GLY A 168 -13.15 -14.39 -17.69
C GLY A 168 -11.94 -15.17 -17.20
N THR A 169 -12.26 -16.32 -16.60
CA THR A 169 -11.44 -17.51 -16.33
C THR A 169 -10.43 -17.85 -17.43
N THR A 170 -9.27 -17.18 -17.47
CA THR A 170 -8.07 -17.70 -18.14
C THR A 170 -6.84 -17.27 -17.36
N LYS A 171 -6.15 -18.23 -16.71
CA LYS A 171 -4.83 -17.97 -16.13
C LYS A 171 -3.88 -17.65 -17.28
N PRO A 172 -3.34 -16.42 -17.42
CA PRO A 172 -2.44 -16.14 -18.51
C PRO A 172 -1.09 -16.81 -18.22
N VAL A 173 -0.56 -17.49 -19.23
CA VAL A 173 0.76 -18.16 -19.31
C VAL A 173 1.96 -17.24 -18.94
N LYS A 174 1.71 -15.96 -18.64
CA LYS A 174 2.70 -14.93 -18.27
C LYS A 174 3.31 -15.08 -16.87
N PHE A 175 2.78 -15.93 -15.99
CA PHE A 175 3.33 -16.08 -14.63
C PHE A 175 4.62 -16.92 -14.56
N ARG A 176 4.75 -17.98 -15.37
CA ARG A 176 5.92 -18.89 -15.31
C ARG A 176 7.24 -18.26 -15.79
N ALA A 177 7.18 -17.34 -16.76
CA ALA A 177 8.39 -16.68 -17.27
C ALA A 177 9.02 -15.73 -16.24
N LYS A 178 8.20 -15.06 -15.43
CA LYS A 178 8.68 -14.15 -14.37
C LYS A 178 9.17 -14.90 -13.14
N GLU A 179 8.67 -16.11 -12.89
CA GLU A 179 9.12 -16.96 -11.78
C GLU A 179 10.60 -17.34 -11.93
N VAL A 180 11.02 -17.74 -13.13
CA VAL A 180 12.44 -18.09 -13.42
C VAL A 180 13.34 -16.86 -13.33
N GLU A 181 12.87 -15.71 -13.82
CA GLU A 181 13.58 -14.43 -13.63
C GLU A 181 13.72 -14.13 -12.13
N PHE A 182 12.67 -14.35 -11.34
CA PHE A 182 12.67 -14.02 -9.93
C PHE A 182 13.53 -14.95 -9.07
N SER A 183 13.56 -16.24 -9.40
CA SER A 183 14.31 -17.26 -8.67
C SER A 183 15.81 -17.28 -8.99
N THR A 184 16.25 -16.63 -10.08
CA THR A 184 17.65 -16.67 -10.51
C THR A 184 18.50 -15.67 -9.73
N PRO A 185 19.55 -16.11 -8.99
CA PRO A 185 20.53 -15.22 -8.38
C PRO A 185 21.35 -14.48 -9.45
N ASN A 186 21.66 -13.19 -9.27
CA ASN A 186 22.39 -12.35 -10.24
C ASN A 186 21.75 -12.26 -11.63
N ARG A 187 20.48 -11.82 -11.67
CA ARG A 187 19.72 -11.58 -12.91
C ARG A 187 20.50 -10.68 -13.89
N THR A 188 20.64 -11.16 -15.12
CA THR A 188 21.30 -10.45 -16.21
C THR A 188 20.27 -10.07 -17.27
N TYR A 189 20.30 -8.81 -17.68
CA TYR A 189 19.40 -8.25 -18.68
C TYR A 189 20.19 -7.76 -19.89
N CYS A 190 19.54 -7.67 -21.04
CA CYS A 190 20.13 -7.02 -22.20
C CYS A 190 20.48 -5.56 -21.89
N HIS A 191 21.72 -5.14 -22.16
CA HIS A 191 22.20 -3.78 -21.88
C HIS A 191 21.54 -2.71 -22.76
N GLN A 192 20.97 -3.12 -23.90
CA GLN A 192 20.30 -2.21 -24.80
C GLN A 192 18.98 -1.70 -24.16
N PRO A 193 18.82 -0.38 -23.96
CA PRO A 193 17.68 0.18 -23.22
C PRO A 193 16.34 -0.07 -23.92
N THR A 194 16.36 -0.24 -25.25
CA THR A 194 15.17 -0.56 -26.04
C THR A 194 14.76 -2.04 -25.96
N CYS A 195 15.61 -2.92 -25.42
CA CYS A 195 15.34 -4.35 -25.34
C CYS A 195 15.13 -4.85 -23.92
N SER A 196 16.07 -4.53 -23.00
CA SER A 196 16.05 -4.88 -21.55
C SER A 196 15.55 -6.28 -21.19
N THR A 197 15.62 -7.23 -22.13
CA THR A 197 15.04 -8.56 -21.98
C THR A 197 15.91 -9.40 -21.05
N PHE A 198 15.27 -10.14 -20.13
CA PHE A 198 15.96 -11.07 -19.24
C PHE A 198 16.72 -12.13 -20.07
N VAL A 199 17.98 -12.36 -19.72
CA VAL A 199 18.84 -13.35 -20.37
C VAL A 199 19.01 -14.54 -19.42
N PRO A 200 18.39 -15.70 -19.71
CA PRO A 200 18.55 -16.90 -18.89
C PRO A 200 20.01 -17.34 -18.80
N VAL A 201 20.36 -18.00 -17.69
CA VAL A 201 21.74 -18.48 -17.43
C VAL A 201 22.30 -19.39 -18.53
N GLU A 202 21.43 -20.10 -19.26
CA GLU A 202 21.80 -20.93 -20.41
C GLU A 202 22.45 -20.13 -21.57
N PHE A 203 22.13 -18.84 -21.67
CA PHE A 203 22.65 -17.93 -22.69
C PHE A 203 23.85 -17.12 -22.20
N ILE A 204 24.40 -17.45 -21.03
CA ILE A 204 25.59 -16.80 -20.45
C ILE A 204 26.78 -17.75 -20.57
N LYS A 205 27.80 -17.36 -21.34
CA LYS A 205 29.04 -18.13 -21.51
C LYS A 205 30.24 -17.24 -21.28
N ASN A 206 31.19 -17.67 -20.45
CA ASN A 206 32.40 -16.91 -20.09
C ASN A 206 32.07 -15.46 -19.67
N ASP A 207 31.07 -15.28 -18.81
CA ASP A 207 30.56 -13.98 -18.33
C ASP A 207 29.97 -13.05 -19.42
N ILE A 208 29.68 -13.59 -20.60
CA ILE A 208 29.02 -12.87 -21.70
C ILE A 208 27.63 -13.45 -21.91
N ALA A 209 26.61 -12.64 -21.61
CA ALA A 209 25.21 -12.94 -21.80
C ALA A 209 24.77 -12.54 -23.22
N THR A 210 24.29 -13.50 -24.01
CA THR A 210 23.77 -13.24 -25.37
C THR A 210 22.26 -13.12 -25.32
N CYS A 211 21.72 -11.97 -25.69
CA CYS A 211 20.28 -11.75 -25.63
C CYS A 211 19.52 -12.63 -26.63
N PRO A 212 18.51 -13.44 -26.22
CA PRO A 212 17.74 -14.27 -27.15
C PRO A 212 16.81 -13.46 -28.07
N ARG A 213 16.55 -12.19 -27.75
CA ARG A 213 15.66 -11.32 -28.53
C ARG A 213 16.39 -10.50 -29.60
N CYS A 214 17.49 -9.87 -29.24
CA CYS A 214 18.21 -8.93 -30.11
C CYS A 214 19.68 -9.33 -30.38
N VAL A 215 20.13 -10.46 -29.81
CA VAL A 215 21.47 -11.04 -30.03
C VAL A 215 22.64 -10.18 -29.51
N TYR A 216 22.37 -8.99 -28.98
CA TYR A 216 23.38 -8.17 -28.33
C TYR A 216 23.99 -8.88 -27.11
N LYS A 217 25.29 -8.64 -26.93
CA LYS A 217 26.10 -9.25 -25.89
C LYS A 217 26.24 -8.27 -24.72
N THR A 218 25.87 -8.73 -23.53
CA THR A 218 26.00 -8.01 -22.27
C THR A 218 27.06 -8.71 -21.40
N CYS A 219 27.93 -7.95 -20.75
CA CYS A 219 28.81 -8.48 -19.72
C CYS A 219 27.99 -8.79 -18.45
N ALA A 220 27.96 -10.04 -18.01
CA ALA A 220 27.22 -10.47 -16.81
C ALA A 220 27.78 -9.88 -15.51
N ILE A 221 29.03 -9.40 -15.52
CA ILE A 221 29.72 -8.82 -14.37
C ILE A 221 29.29 -7.36 -14.16
N CYS A 222 29.41 -6.52 -15.21
CA CYS A 222 29.11 -5.09 -15.10
C CYS A 222 27.75 -4.66 -15.65
N LYS A 223 27.01 -5.60 -16.25
CA LYS A 223 25.69 -5.41 -16.89
C LYS A 223 25.70 -4.41 -18.06
N GLY A 224 26.89 -4.09 -18.59
CA GLY A 224 27.11 -3.22 -19.75
C GLY A 224 27.34 -3.99 -21.05
N ALA A 225 27.66 -3.28 -22.13
CA ALA A 225 28.01 -3.89 -23.41
C ALA A 225 29.26 -4.80 -23.29
N ASP A 226 29.32 -5.85 -24.11
CA ASP A 226 30.47 -6.75 -24.19
C ASP A 226 31.78 -5.99 -24.43
N HIS A 227 32.81 -6.33 -23.65
CA HIS A 227 34.14 -5.73 -23.74
C HIS A 227 35.21 -6.82 -23.72
N ARG A 228 36.15 -6.77 -24.67
CA ARG A 228 37.29 -7.70 -24.69
C ARG A 228 38.30 -7.31 -23.62
N VAL A 229 38.44 -8.13 -22.58
CA VAL A 229 39.59 -8.07 -21.67
C VAL A 229 40.83 -8.50 -22.46
N LYS A 230 41.79 -7.59 -22.67
CA LYS A 230 43.13 -7.97 -23.13
C LYS A 230 43.86 -8.62 -21.95
N THR A 231 44.02 -9.93 -21.99
CA THR A 231 44.76 -10.70 -20.98
C THR A 231 46.24 -10.32 -21.02
N VAL A 232 46.73 -9.59 -20.01
CA VAL A 232 48.16 -9.61 -19.69
C VAL A 232 48.38 -10.79 -18.76
N ALA A 233 49.24 -11.71 -19.21
CA ALA A 233 49.46 -12.98 -18.56
C ALA A 233 50.02 -12.82 -17.13
N LYS A 234 49.57 -13.72 -16.23
CA LYS A 234 50.14 -14.10 -14.93
C LYS A 234 49.68 -13.34 -13.68
N THR A 235 48.42 -13.50 -13.26
CA THR A 235 48.02 -13.61 -11.84
C THR A 235 46.66 -14.33 -11.70
N PRO A 236 46.41 -15.15 -10.65
CA PRO A 236 45.15 -15.83 -10.43
C PRO A 236 44.24 -14.94 -9.57
N LEU A 237 43.78 -13.82 -10.10
CA LEU A 237 42.77 -12.98 -9.44
C LEU A 237 41.74 -12.51 -10.46
N ARG A 238 40.47 -12.68 -10.10
CA ARG A 238 39.24 -12.24 -10.79
C ARG A 238 39.49 -11.11 -11.80
N SER A 239 39.10 -11.36 -13.04
CA SER A 239 39.10 -10.40 -14.15
C SER A 239 38.47 -9.07 -13.74
N PHE A 240 39.29 -8.02 -13.63
CA PHE A 240 38.81 -6.67 -13.34
C PHE A 240 38.07 -6.11 -14.55
N CYS A 241 36.76 -5.94 -14.40
CA CYS A 241 35.92 -5.19 -15.31
C CYS A 241 36.10 -3.70 -15.05
N TYR A 242 37.11 -3.07 -15.65
CA TYR A 242 37.25 -1.61 -15.60
C TYR A 242 36.19 -0.96 -16.50
N LYS A 243 35.15 -0.37 -15.91
CA LYS A 243 34.35 0.66 -16.59
C LYS A 243 35.33 1.78 -16.97
N SER A 244 35.55 2.01 -18.25
CA SER A 244 36.23 3.22 -18.70
C SER A 244 35.45 4.44 -18.18
N PRO A 245 36.11 5.45 -17.57
CA PRO A 245 35.44 6.69 -17.25
C PRO A 245 34.92 7.36 -18.53
N PRO A 246 33.83 8.13 -18.46
CA PRO A 246 33.26 8.80 -19.62
C PRO A 246 34.30 9.73 -20.25
N ARG A 247 34.34 9.77 -21.58
CA ARG A 247 35.12 10.77 -22.32
C ARG A 247 34.61 12.15 -21.91
N THR A 248 35.39 12.90 -21.15
CA THR A 248 35.26 14.34 -21.09
C THR A 248 35.79 14.88 -22.40
N ASP A 249 34.96 15.63 -23.13
CA ASP A 249 35.41 16.37 -24.30
C ASP A 249 36.51 17.35 -23.87
N ASP A 250 37.70 17.17 -24.44
CA ASP A 250 38.88 18.01 -24.19
C ASP A 250 38.68 19.39 -24.83
N SER A 251 38.17 20.34 -24.06
CA SER A 251 38.35 21.78 -24.31
C SER A 251 38.18 22.56 -23.00
N ASP A 252 39.16 22.44 -22.11
CA ASP A 252 39.67 23.51 -21.22
C ASP A 252 40.47 22.90 -20.05
N ALA A 253 41.70 22.47 -20.36
CA ALA A 253 42.71 22.08 -19.38
C ALA A 253 43.88 23.07 -19.43
N SER A 254 43.74 24.18 -18.71
CA SER A 254 44.85 25.05 -18.32
C SER A 254 44.43 25.83 -17.08
N LEU A 255 45.19 25.64 -16.00
CA LEU A 255 45.16 26.35 -14.70
C LEU A 255 44.39 25.63 -13.57
N ALA A 256 45.11 24.78 -12.84
CA ALA A 256 45.44 25.02 -11.42
C ALA A 256 45.65 23.70 -10.65
N ASP A 257 46.75 23.01 -10.93
CA ASP A 257 47.43 22.22 -9.91
C ASP A 257 48.32 23.17 -9.10
N ALA A 258 48.06 23.26 -7.79
CA ALA A 258 48.99 23.57 -6.69
C ALA A 258 48.37 24.49 -5.62
N LEU A 259 47.68 23.91 -4.62
CA LEU A 259 47.65 24.48 -3.27
C LEU A 259 47.60 23.35 -2.21
N TRP A 260 48.82 22.95 -1.85
CA TRP A 260 49.32 22.62 -0.50
C TRP A 260 48.51 21.72 0.43
N SER A 261 48.97 20.45 0.43
CA SER A 261 49.33 19.69 1.63
C SER A 261 49.94 20.57 2.74
N SER A 262 49.17 20.88 3.78
CA SER A 262 49.72 21.14 5.12
C SER A 262 48.64 21.03 6.21
N SER A 263 48.52 19.84 6.79
CA SER A 263 47.95 19.65 8.12
C SER A 263 48.25 18.23 8.57
N MET A 264 49.24 18.07 9.44
CA MET A 264 49.20 17.04 10.50
C MET A 264 50.34 17.26 11.53
N VAL A 265 49.88 17.60 12.73
CA VAL A 265 50.32 17.08 14.05
C VAL A 265 51.60 17.67 14.67
N ALA A 266 51.35 18.61 15.58
CA ALA A 266 52.09 18.75 16.83
C ALA A 266 51.53 17.75 17.85
N ILE A 267 52.37 16.93 18.48
CA ILE A 267 52.24 16.35 19.82
C ILE A 267 53.67 15.92 20.23
N ILE A 268 54.16 16.59 21.29
CA ILE A 268 55.26 16.28 22.23
C ILE A 268 56.63 15.93 21.64
#